data_AF-A0A5D0SNK4-F1
#
_entry.id   AF-A0A5D0SNK4-F1
#
_cell.length_a   1.000
_cell.length_b   1.000
_cell.length_c   1.000
_cell.angle_alpha   90.00
_cell.angle_beta   90.00
_cell.angle_gamma   90.00
#
_symmetry.space_group_name_H-M   'P 1'
#
loop_
_entity.id
_entity.type
_entity.pdbx_description
1 polymer ?
#
loop_
_entity_poly.entity_id
_entity_poly.type
_entity_poly.pdbx_seq_one_letter_code
_entity_poly.pdbx_strand_id
1 'polypeptide(L)' 'MTDEPGGGAFDKHRNLLFSVAYRVLGVAADAEDVVQDTWLKWSAADRSQVADPKSYLVRITTNLAMDRLRSAP' A
#
# COMPACT_ATOMS: atom_id res chain seq x y z
N MET A 1 -5.03 -11.69 24.25
CA MET A 1 -5.29 -11.84 22.81
C MET A 1 -5.67 -10.46 22.31
N THR A 2 -4.69 -9.58 22.19
CA THR A 2 -4.91 -8.17 21.86
C THR A 2 -3.97 -7.88 20.70
N ASP A 3 -4.52 -7.90 19.50
CA ASP A 3 -3.83 -7.43 18.29
C ASP A 3 -3.91 -5.90 18.31
N GLU A 4 -2.78 -5.23 18.56
CA GLU A 4 -2.60 -3.79 18.41
C GLU A 4 -1.18 -3.53 17.87
N PRO A 5 -0.88 -2.43 17.15
CA PRO A 5 -1.70 -1.56 16.30
C PRO A 5 -1.19 -1.59 14.84
N GLY A 6 -1.99 -1.24 13.82
CA GLY A 6 -1.40 -0.95 12.50
C GLY A 6 -1.28 -2.13 11.54
N GLY A 7 -0.45 -3.11 11.90
CA GLY A 7 0.19 -4.07 10.99
C GLY A 7 -0.72 -5.11 10.36
N GLY A 8 -1.62 -5.74 11.13
CA GLY A 8 -2.24 -7.01 10.74
C GLY A 8 -2.92 -7.01 9.36
N ALA A 9 -3.68 -5.96 9.03
CA ALA A 9 -4.34 -5.86 7.73
C ALA A 9 -3.36 -5.56 6.58
N PHE A 10 -2.33 -4.73 6.82
CA PHE A 10 -1.32 -4.42 5.83
C PHE A 10 -0.43 -5.63 5.54
N ASP A 11 0.10 -6.27 6.58
CA ASP A 11 1.01 -7.41 6.45
C ASP A 11 0.35 -8.58 5.72
N LYS A 12 -0.95 -8.82 6.00
CA LYS A 12 -1.77 -9.80 5.27
C LYS A 12 -1.84 -9.54 3.76
N HIS A 13 -1.70 -8.28 3.35
CA HIS A 13 -1.85 -7.86 1.95
C HIS A 13 -0.56 -7.38 1.31
N ARG A 14 0.57 -7.30 2.02
CA ARG A 14 1.85 -6.75 1.54
C ARG A 14 2.27 -7.33 0.17
N ASN A 15 2.18 -8.65 0.00
CA ASN A 15 2.51 -9.32 -1.27
C ASN A 15 1.57 -8.94 -2.42
N LEU A 16 0.28 -8.75 -2.12
CA LEU A 16 -0.70 -8.27 -3.09
C LEU A 16 -0.38 -6.82 -3.50
N LEU A 17 -0.09 -5.96 -2.53
CA LEU A 17 0.23 -4.54 -2.80
C LEU A 17 1.50 -4.43 -3.65
N PHE A 18 2.55 -5.20 -3.34
CA PHE A 18 3.74 -5.30 -4.18
C PHE A 18 3.38 -5.72 -5.62
N SER A 19 2.58 -6.78 -5.77
CA SER A 19 2.17 -7.27 -7.08
C SER A 19 1.32 -6.26 -7.87
N VAL A 20 0.58 -5.38 -7.19
CA VAL A 20 -0.18 -4.29 -7.82
C VAL A 20 0.78 -3.20 -8.30
N ALA A 21 1.65 -2.71 -7.42
CA ALA A 21 2.62 -1.67 -7.76
C ALA A 21 3.58 -2.12 -8.88
N TYR A 22 4.06 -3.36 -8.81
CA TYR A 22 4.97 -3.93 -9.82
C TYR A 22 4.33 -4.02 -11.21
N ARG A 23 3.02 -4.33 -11.30
CA ARG A 23 2.31 -4.33 -12.59
C ARG A 23 2.21 -2.94 -13.23
N VAL A 24 2.20 -1.89 -12.42
CA VAL A 24 2.13 -0.50 -12.90
C VAL A 24 3.52 0.02 -13.28
N LEU A 25 4.53 -0.28 -12.47
CA LEU A 25 5.86 0.32 -12.57
C LEU A 25 6.88 -0.51 -13.35
N GLY A 26 6.71 -1.84 -13.41
CA GLY A 26 7.64 -2.76 -14.07
C GLY A 26 8.99 -2.95 -13.36
N VAL A 27 9.28 -2.17 -12.32
CA VAL A 27 10.54 -2.19 -11.56
C VAL A 27 10.27 -2.61 -10.11
N ALA A 28 11.00 -3.60 -9.62
CA ALA A 28 10.80 -4.15 -8.29
C ALA A 28 11.13 -3.12 -7.19
N ALA A 29 12.23 -2.38 -7.32
CA ALA A 29 12.62 -1.35 -6.36
C ALA A 29 11.54 -0.26 -6.23
N ASP A 30 11.03 0.26 -7.34
CA ASP A 30 9.95 1.27 -7.30
C ASP A 30 8.65 0.69 -6.70
N ALA A 31 8.36 -0.59 -6.92
CA ALA A 31 7.22 -1.26 -6.30
C ALA A 31 7.40 -1.44 -4.78
N GLU A 32 8.61 -1.76 -4.31
CA GLU A 32 8.92 -1.83 -2.88
C GLU A 32 8.76 -0.47 -2.21
N ASP A 33 9.25 0.60 -2.84
CA ASP A 33 9.09 1.97 -2.35
C ASP A 33 7.61 2.34 -2.20
N VAL A 34 6.78 2.03 -3.21
CA VAL A 34 5.33 2.29 -3.13
C VAL A 34 4.66 1.49 -2.00
N VAL A 35 5.10 0.26 -1.74
CA VAL A 35 4.58 -0.54 -0.62
C VAL A 35 4.98 0.08 0.72
N GLN A 36 6.20 0.62 0.84
CA GLN A 36 6.64 1.34 2.03
C GLN A 36 5.84 2.64 2.24
N ASP A 37 5.64 3.44 1.20
CA ASP A 37 4.82 4.66 1.27
C ASP A 37 3.36 4.34 1.64
N THR A 38 2.83 3.23 1.12
CA THR A 38 1.50 2.74 1.49
C THR A 38 1.43 2.39 2.99
N TRP A 39 2.46 1.72 3.52
CA TRP A 39 2.55 1.41 4.95
C TRP A 39 2.55 2.69 5.79
N LEU A 40 3.39 3.67 5.46
CA LEU A 40 3.48 4.94 6.19
C LEU A 40 2.12 5.67 6.25
N LYS A 41 1.41 5.71 5.11
CA LYS A 41 0.05 6.29 5.05
C LYS A 41 -0.95 5.49 5.86
N TRP A 42 -0.89 4.16 5.82
CA TRP A 42 -1.78 3.28 6.56
C TRP A 42 -1.55 3.35 8.07
N SER A 43 -0.30 3.35 8.52
CA SER A 43 0.05 3.41 9.94
C SER A 43 -0.32 4.76 10.58
N ALA A 44 -0.30 5.84 9.80
CA ALA A 44 -0.64 7.18 10.26
C ALA A 44 -2.15 7.51 10.16
N ALA A 45 -2.95 6.69 9.46
CA ALA A 45 -4.37 6.95 9.26
C ALA A 45 -5.22 6.56 10.48
N ASP A 46 -6.27 7.35 10.76
CA ASP A 46 -7.41 6.87 11.53
C ASP A 46 -8.16 5.83 10.68
N ARG A 47 -8.16 4.59 11.17
CA ARG A 47 -8.70 3.43 10.46
C ARG A 47 -10.05 2.97 10.99
N SER A 48 -10.62 3.69 11.96
CA SER A 48 -11.92 3.37 12.57
C SER A 48 -13.08 3.32 11.57
N GLN A 49 -12.96 4.05 10.45
CA GLN A 49 -13.96 4.13 9.38
C GLN A 49 -13.64 3.25 8.16
N VAL A 50 -12.52 2.52 8.16
CA VAL A 50 -12.14 1.68 7.02
C VAL A 50 -12.89 0.37 7.08
N ALA A 51 -14.01 0.29 6.35
CA ALA A 51 -14.86 -0.91 6.29
C ALA A 51 -14.18 -2.10 5.58
N ASP A 52 -13.35 -1.85 4.56
CA ASP A 52 -12.57 -2.87 3.85
C ASP A 52 -11.10 -2.44 3.71
N PRO A 53 -10.22 -2.93 4.61
CA PRO A 53 -8.79 -2.64 4.55
C PRO A 53 -8.13 -3.05 3.24
N LYS A 54 -8.55 -4.16 2.61
CA LYS A 54 -7.93 -4.64 1.36
C LYS A 54 -8.18 -3.65 0.23
N SER A 55 -9.45 -3.28 0.02
CA SER A 55 -9.83 -2.34 -1.03
C SER A 55 -9.21 -0.96 -0.81
N TYR A 56 -9.14 -0.51 0.44
CA TYR A 56 -8.49 0.75 0.80
C TYR A 56 -6.98 0.74 0.47
N LEU A 57 -6.27 -0.31 0.90
CA LEU A 57 -4.84 -0.45 0.64
C LEU A 57 -4.52 -0.54 -0.85
N VAL A 58 -5.27 -1.35 -1.61
CA VAL A 58 -5.11 -1.47 -3.07
C VAL A 58 -5.32 -0.13 -3.77
N ARG A 59 -6.29 0.68 -3.32
CA ARG A 59 -6.54 2.02 -3.86
C ARG A 59 -5.34 2.94 -3.63
N ILE A 60 -4.82 2.99 -2.40
CA ILE A 60 -3.66 3.84 -2.07
C ILE A 60 -2.43 3.42 -2.88
N THR A 61 -2.12 2.12 -2.91
CA THR A 61 -0.98 1.57 -3.67
C THR A 61 -1.09 1.88 -5.15
N THR A 62 -2.27 1.70 -5.75
CA THR A 62 -2.49 2.03 -7.17
C THR A 62 -2.27 3.52 -7.43
N ASN A 63 -2.81 4.40 -6.58
CA ASN A 63 -2.64 5.83 -6.75
C ASN A 63 -1.17 6.25 -6.68
N LEU A 64 -0.44 5.76 -5.66
CA LEU A 64 0.99 6.03 -5.50
C LEU A 64 1.82 5.53 -6.69
N ALA A 65 1.54 4.32 -7.19
CA ALA A 65 2.24 3.78 -8.35
C ALA A 65 1.96 4.61 -9.61
N MET A 66 0.72 5.04 -9.82
CA MET A 66 0.35 5.90 -10.95
C MET A 66 0.97 7.31 -10.85
N ASP A 67 1.06 7.87 -9.64
CA ASP A 67 1.74 9.15 -9.40
C ASP A 67 3.23 9.06 -9.73
N ARG A 68 3.90 7.98 -9.28
CA ARG A 68 5.31 7.73 -9.57
C ARG A 68 5.56 7.49 -11.07
N LEU A 69 4.70 6.72 -11.74
CA LEU A 69 4.77 6.50 -13.18
C LEU A 69 4.65 7.82 -13.97
N ARG A 70 3.81 8.75 -13.52
CA ARG A 70 3.67 10.09 -14.13
C ARG A 70 4.82 11.04 -13.82
N SER A 71 5.57 10.79 -12.75
CA SER A 71 6.65 11.65 -12.26
C SER A 71 8.03 11.18 -12.73
N ALA A 72 8.10 10.00 -13.38
CA ALA A 72 9.32 9.52 -14.03
C ALA A 72 9.66 10.44 -15.22
N PRO A 73 10.93 10.90 -15.34
CA PRO A 73 11.39 11.82 -16.38
C PRO A 73 11.39 11.22 -17.78
#